data_AF-A0A7X1M2V1-F1
#
_entry.id   AF-A0A7X1M2V1-F1
#
_cell.length_a   1.000
_cell.length_b   1.000
_cell.length_c   1.000
_cell.angle_alpha   90.00
_cell.angle_beta   90.00
_cell.angle_gamma   90.00
#
_symmetry.space_group_name_H-M   'P 1'
#
loop_
_entity.id
_entity.type
_entity.pdbx_description
1 polymer ?
#
loop_
_entity_poly.entity_id
_entity_poly.type
_entity_poly.pdbx_seq_one_letter_code
_entity_poly.pdbx_strand_id
1 'polypeptide(L)'
;MMNLSRFKSLNRAALLGLSLVILPASAGLAYAEDILSIATPPETPAEINNFKLTEDLLGRMETIHAELERMQLSPTAEEGLDAQPSMDSMVESIESRPQVVALMKAQNISPRDYLLAYFAMMSALAAADAEEEDQLVDEVKYINPEHVEFGKKYGDRIRELIGE
;
A
#
# COMPACT_ATOMS: atom_id res chain seq x y z
N MET A 1 -53.79 47.54 2.16
CA MET A 1 -54.60 48.23 1.14
C MET A 1 -53.64 48.92 0.18
N MET A 2 -53.74 48.59 -1.11
CA MET A 2 -53.26 49.30 -2.32
C MET A 2 -51.85 49.94 -2.37
N ASN A 3 -51.06 49.42 -3.31
CA ASN A 3 -50.27 50.09 -4.37
C ASN A 3 -50.03 51.61 -4.32
N LEU A 4 -48.84 52.03 -4.75
CA LEU A 4 -48.54 52.87 -5.94
C LEU A 4 -47.09 53.38 -5.80
N SER A 5 -46.14 53.00 -6.66
CA SER A 5 -45.90 53.50 -8.03
C SER A 5 -44.82 54.59 -8.08
N ARG A 6 -43.74 54.24 -8.78
CA ARG A 6 -43.06 55.03 -9.83
C ARG A 6 -42.16 56.23 -9.48
N PHE A 7 -40.96 56.11 -10.07
CA PHE A 7 -40.24 57.06 -10.94
C PHE A 7 -39.07 57.90 -10.38
N LYS A 8 -38.06 57.96 -11.26
CA LYS A 8 -37.00 58.97 -11.46
C LYS A 8 -35.79 58.88 -10.53
N SER A 9 -34.54 59.07 -10.94
CA SER A 9 -33.78 59.05 -12.20
C SER A 9 -32.50 59.86 -11.92
N LEU A 10 -31.46 59.64 -12.74
CA LEU A 10 -30.25 60.46 -12.94
C LEU A 10 -29.04 60.28 -12.01
N ASN A 11 -28.04 59.64 -12.61
CA ASN A 11 -26.70 60.17 -12.90
C ASN A 11 -25.79 60.57 -11.73
N ARG A 12 -24.63 59.91 -11.63
CA ARG A 12 -23.38 60.39 -12.25
C ARG A 12 -22.27 59.35 -12.13
N ALA A 13 -21.54 59.26 -13.23
CA ALA A 13 -20.38 58.41 -13.46
C ALA A 13 -19.12 58.94 -12.75
N ALA A 14 -18.05 58.16 -12.89
CA ALA A 14 -16.63 58.53 -12.75
C ALA A 14 -16.12 58.50 -11.29
N LEU A 15 -15.00 57.89 -10.92
CA LEU A 15 -13.78 57.52 -11.65
C LEU A 15 -13.02 56.43 -10.89
N LEU A 16 -12.28 55.66 -11.67
CA LEU A 16 -11.24 54.70 -11.30
C LEU A 16 -10.21 55.30 -10.33
N GLY A 17 -9.89 54.55 -9.28
CA GLY A 17 -8.67 54.70 -8.49
C GLY A 17 -7.99 53.35 -8.35
N LEU A 18 -7.09 53.04 -9.29
CA LEU A 18 -6.13 51.94 -9.18
C LEU A 18 -5.19 52.22 -8.00
N SER A 19 -5.32 51.45 -6.92
CA SER A 19 -4.26 51.32 -5.92
C SER A 19 -3.59 49.95 -6.09
N LEU A 20 -2.47 49.97 -6.79
CA LEU A 20 -1.52 48.88 -6.95
C LEU A 20 -0.84 48.66 -5.58
N VAL A 21 -1.23 47.60 -4.86
CA VAL A 21 -0.51 47.19 -3.64
C VAL A 21 0.74 46.44 -4.10
N ILE A 22 1.89 47.10 -3.96
CA ILE A 22 3.21 46.49 -4.08
C ILE A 22 3.43 45.66 -2.81
N LEU A 23 3.30 44.34 -2.92
CA LEU A 23 3.76 43.42 -1.87
C LEU A 23 5.24 43.09 -2.09
N PRO A 24 6.06 43.06 -1.03
CA PRO A 24 7.48 42.80 -1.13
C PRO A 24 7.74 41.35 -1.56
N ALA A 25 8.67 41.20 -2.51
CA ALA A 25 9.23 39.95 -2.94
C ALA A 25 10.04 39.31 -1.81
N SER A 26 9.42 38.38 -1.07
CA SER A 26 10.12 37.42 -0.22
C SER A 26 9.14 36.35 0.26
N ALA A 27 8.62 35.55 -0.67
CA ALA A 27 8.13 34.22 -0.36
C ALA A 27 9.11 33.25 -0.99
N GLY A 28 9.86 32.55 -0.15
CA GLY A 28 10.79 31.52 -0.59
C GLY A 28 10.06 30.51 -1.48
N LEU A 29 10.70 30.15 -2.58
CA LEU A 29 10.42 28.90 -3.28
C LEU A 29 10.77 27.77 -2.30
N ALA A 30 9.79 27.38 -1.50
CA ALA A 30 9.88 26.24 -0.60
C ALA A 30 9.00 25.14 -1.19
N TYR A 31 9.67 24.07 -1.65
CA TYR A 31 9.15 22.74 -1.95
C TYR A 31 8.13 22.62 -3.09
N ALA A 32 8.63 22.66 -4.32
CA ALA A 32 8.04 21.94 -5.45
C ALA A 32 8.74 20.59 -5.67
N GLU A 33 9.40 20.06 -4.64
CA GLU A 33 9.77 18.66 -4.60
C GLU A 33 8.55 17.91 -4.06
N ASP A 34 8.08 16.96 -4.85
CA ASP A 34 7.30 15.80 -4.40
C ASP A 34 5.76 15.82 -4.46
N ILE A 35 5.14 16.53 -5.39
CA ILE A 35 3.72 16.25 -5.75
C ILE A 35 3.61 15.05 -6.72
N LEU A 36 4.67 14.75 -7.49
CA LEU A 36 4.67 13.64 -8.45
C LEU A 36 4.97 12.27 -7.81
N SER A 37 5.67 12.16 -6.67
CA SER A 37 5.82 10.85 -6.02
C SER A 37 4.60 10.43 -5.19
N ILE A 38 3.70 11.36 -4.86
CA ILE A 38 2.38 11.05 -4.26
C ILE A 38 1.46 10.33 -5.26
N ALA A 39 1.68 10.50 -6.57
CA ALA A 39 0.81 10.00 -7.63
C ALA A 39 1.28 8.70 -8.29
N THR A 40 2.46 8.17 -7.91
CA THR A 40 2.95 6.89 -8.45
C THR A 40 2.70 5.82 -7.40
N PRO A 41 1.88 4.79 -7.69
CA PRO A 41 1.75 3.64 -6.80
C PRO A 41 3.15 3.10 -6.49
N PRO A 42 3.46 2.79 -5.23
CA PRO A 42 4.77 2.24 -4.89
C PRO A 42 4.99 0.94 -5.69
N GLU A 43 6.03 0.90 -6.52
CA GLU A 43 6.37 -0.30 -7.26
C GLU A 43 6.72 -1.44 -6.30
N THR A 44 6.16 -2.64 -6.54
CA THR A 44 6.52 -3.83 -5.77
C THR A 44 8.03 -4.06 -5.85
N PRO A 45 8.75 -4.15 -4.72
CA PRO A 45 10.20 -4.36 -4.73
C PRO A 45 10.61 -5.56 -5.59
N ALA A 46 11.71 -5.43 -6.33
CA ALA A 46 12.15 -6.45 -7.29
C ALA A 46 12.38 -7.83 -6.65
N GLU A 47 12.82 -7.88 -5.39
CA GLU A 47 13.00 -9.14 -4.65
C GLU A 47 11.68 -9.88 -4.44
N ILE A 48 10.60 -9.14 -4.20
CA ILE A 48 9.24 -9.69 -4.05
C ILE A 48 8.71 -10.08 -5.43
N ASN A 49 8.78 -9.18 -6.41
CA ASN A 49 8.20 -9.39 -7.74
C ASN A 49 8.85 -10.57 -8.50
N ASN A 50 10.14 -10.84 -8.26
CA ASN A 50 10.86 -11.97 -8.85
C ASN A 50 10.84 -13.23 -7.99
N PHE A 51 10.19 -13.21 -6.82
CA PHE A 51 10.13 -14.36 -5.92
C PHE A 51 9.23 -15.44 -6.53
N LYS A 52 9.71 -16.69 -6.55
CA LYS A 52 8.99 -17.77 -7.23
C LYS A 52 7.88 -18.35 -6.34
N LEU A 53 6.63 -18.15 -6.74
CA LEU A 53 5.46 -18.76 -6.11
C LEU A 53 5.19 -20.15 -6.69
N THR A 54 4.95 -21.13 -5.81
CA THR A 54 4.57 -22.49 -6.20
C THR A 54 3.51 -23.03 -5.25
N GLU A 55 2.72 -24.00 -5.69
CA GLU A 55 1.70 -24.63 -4.83
C GLU A 55 2.30 -25.36 -3.63
N ASP A 56 3.47 -25.98 -3.80
CA ASP A 56 4.22 -26.60 -2.69
C ASP A 56 4.57 -25.55 -1.63
N LEU A 57 5.06 -24.39 -2.06
CA LEU A 57 5.37 -23.30 -1.14
C LEU A 57 4.11 -22.80 -0.41
N LEU A 58 3.00 -22.63 -1.12
CA LEU A 58 1.71 -22.26 -0.51
C LEU A 58 1.29 -23.26 0.56
N GLY A 59 1.36 -24.57 0.28
CA GLY A 59 1.05 -25.61 1.28
C GLY A 59 1.93 -25.56 2.53
N ARG A 60 3.21 -25.20 2.36
CA ARG A 60 4.13 -25.00 3.48
C ARG A 60 3.81 -23.73 4.27
N MET A 61 3.45 -22.64 3.60
CA MET A 61 3.01 -21.39 4.25
C MET A 61 1.75 -21.61 5.09
N GLU A 62 0.75 -22.34 4.56
CA GLU A 62 -0.47 -22.73 5.28
C GLU A 62 -0.15 -23.58 6.51
N THR A 63 0.77 -24.53 6.38
CA THR A 63 1.21 -25.36 7.52
C THR A 63 1.88 -24.52 8.61
N ILE A 64 2.75 -23.58 8.23
CA ILE A 64 3.38 -22.66 9.17
C ILE A 64 2.29 -21.80 9.86
N HIS A 65 1.37 -21.22 9.09
CA HIS A 65 0.31 -20.36 9.61
C HIS A 65 -0.55 -21.09 10.66
N ALA A 66 -1.05 -22.29 10.34
CA ALA A 66 -1.86 -23.08 11.26
C ALA A 66 -1.12 -23.45 12.56
N GLU A 67 0.20 -23.68 12.50
CA GLU A 67 1.01 -23.91 13.69
C GLU A 67 1.27 -22.63 14.49
N LEU A 68 1.49 -21.48 13.82
CA LEU A 68 1.65 -20.19 14.48
C LEU A 68 0.39 -19.77 15.24
N GLU A 69 -0.80 -19.99 14.68
CA GLU A 69 -2.08 -19.75 15.36
C GLU A 69 -2.20 -20.58 16.65
N ARG A 70 -1.76 -21.84 16.63
CA ARG A 70 -1.76 -22.73 17.80
C ARG A 70 -0.79 -22.28 18.89
N MET A 71 0.31 -21.63 18.52
CA MET A 71 1.34 -21.19 19.48
C MET A 71 0.90 -20.00 20.35
N GLN A 72 -0.19 -19.30 20.01
CA GLN A 72 -0.71 -18.15 20.77
C GLN A 72 0.41 -17.14 21.13
N LEU A 73 1.22 -16.78 20.13
CA LEU A 73 2.34 -15.88 20.33
C LEU A 73 1.85 -14.50 20.77
N SER A 74 2.45 -13.97 21.83
CA SER A 74 2.25 -12.58 22.23
C SER A 74 3.14 -11.67 21.38
N PRO A 75 2.70 -10.44 21.07
CA PRO A 75 3.57 -9.47 20.42
C PRO A 75 4.84 -9.23 21.22
N THR A 76 5.98 -9.03 20.54
CA THR A 76 7.22 -8.58 21.19
C THR A 76 7.17 -7.07 21.45
N ALA A 77 8.09 -6.55 22.27
CA ALA A 77 8.13 -5.13 22.59
C ALA A 77 8.46 -4.26 21.36
N GLU A 78 9.16 -4.84 20.39
CA GLU A 78 9.63 -4.23 19.17
C GLU A 78 8.59 -4.26 18.05
N GLU A 79 7.64 -5.20 18.09
CA GLU A 79 6.58 -5.34 17.08
C GLU A 79 5.58 -4.17 17.14
N GLY A 80 5.34 -3.54 15.99
CA GLY A 80 4.40 -2.41 15.88
C GLY A 80 4.96 -1.05 16.31
N LEU A 81 6.24 -0.96 16.71
CA LEU A 81 6.89 0.33 16.98
C LEU A 81 7.22 1.11 15.70
N ASP A 82 7.53 0.39 14.62
CA ASP A 82 7.78 0.96 13.30
C ASP A 82 6.54 0.74 12.42
N ALA A 83 6.05 1.81 11.81
CA ALA A 83 4.93 1.77 10.87
C ALA A 83 5.35 1.18 9.51
N GLN A 84 6.65 1.20 9.19
CA GLN A 84 7.21 0.69 7.94
C GLN A 84 8.50 -0.11 8.22
N PRO A 85 8.39 -1.26 8.91
CA PRO A 85 9.55 -2.06 9.27
C PRO A 85 10.29 -2.52 8.01
N SER A 86 11.63 -2.45 8.04
CA SER A 86 12.46 -2.98 6.97
C SER A 86 12.39 -4.52 6.95
N MET A 87 12.66 -5.12 5.79
CA MET A 87 12.77 -6.58 5.65
C MET A 87 13.72 -7.19 6.68
N ASP A 88 14.87 -6.54 6.91
CA ASP A 88 15.88 -7.01 7.88
C ASP A 88 15.33 -6.99 9.31
N SER A 89 14.61 -5.93 9.69
CA SER A 89 14.01 -5.83 11.03
C SER A 89 12.90 -6.87 11.26
N MET A 90 12.11 -7.18 10.22
CA MET A 90 11.10 -8.22 10.29
C MET A 90 11.73 -9.62 10.43
N VAL A 91 12.82 -9.88 9.69
CA VAL A 91 13.60 -11.11 9.82
C VAL A 91 14.16 -11.24 11.23
N GLU A 92 14.78 -10.20 11.77
CA GLU A 92 15.35 -10.21 13.13
C GLU A 92 14.27 -10.44 14.19
N SER A 93 13.08 -9.85 14.02
CA SER A 93 11.93 -10.10 14.90
C SER A 93 11.54 -11.59 14.92
N ILE A 94 11.45 -12.23 13.74
CA ILE A 94 11.17 -13.67 13.65
C ILE A 94 12.29 -14.50 14.28
N GLU A 95 13.55 -14.14 14.00
CA GLU A 95 14.72 -14.85 14.53
C GLU A 95 14.86 -14.77 16.05
N SER A 96 14.29 -13.72 16.67
CA SER A 96 14.20 -13.59 18.13
C SER A 96 13.35 -14.67 18.81
N ARG A 97 12.57 -15.45 18.04
CA ARG A 97 11.65 -16.50 18.52
C ARG A 97 12.12 -17.89 18.05
N PRO A 98 12.95 -18.60 18.83
CA PRO A 98 13.52 -19.89 18.41
C PRO A 98 12.48 -20.95 18.03
N GLN A 99 11.31 -20.95 18.67
CA GLN A 99 10.22 -21.87 18.34
C GLN A 99 9.61 -21.61 16.96
N VAL A 100 9.54 -20.34 16.53
CA VAL A 100 9.08 -19.96 15.20
C VAL A 100 10.11 -20.34 14.15
N VAL A 101 11.40 -20.05 14.41
CA VAL A 101 12.50 -20.45 13.52
C VAL A 101 12.55 -21.96 13.35
N ALA A 102 12.36 -22.73 14.42
CA ALA A 102 12.33 -24.18 14.37
C ALA A 102 11.17 -24.71 13.51
N LEU A 103 9.98 -24.09 13.63
CA LEU A 103 8.81 -24.41 12.79
C LEU A 103 9.09 -24.15 11.31
N MET A 104 9.59 -22.96 10.97
CA MET A 104 9.91 -22.60 9.57
C MET A 104 10.96 -23.54 8.98
N LYS A 105 11.99 -23.88 9.77
CA LYS A 105 13.02 -24.84 9.39
C LYS A 105 12.45 -26.25 9.15
N ALA A 106 11.48 -26.69 9.95
CA ALA A 106 10.81 -27.99 9.73
C ALA A 106 10.06 -28.04 8.39
N GLN A 107 9.67 -26.88 7.85
CA GLN A 107 9.08 -26.72 6.52
C GLN A 107 10.10 -26.34 5.44
N ASN A 108 11.41 -26.39 5.73
CA ASN A 108 12.47 -25.98 4.80
C ASN A 108 12.28 -24.55 4.25
N ILE A 109 11.86 -23.62 5.12
CA ILE A 109 11.70 -22.20 4.81
C ILE A 109 12.57 -21.39 5.78
N SER A 110 13.29 -20.40 5.24
CA SER A 110 14.00 -19.42 6.07
C SER A 110 13.06 -18.27 6.46
N PRO A 111 13.31 -17.54 7.58
CA PRO A 111 12.51 -16.37 7.94
C PRO A 111 12.39 -15.32 6.83
N ARG A 112 13.47 -15.07 6.09
CA ARG A 112 13.46 -14.14 4.95
C ARG A 112 12.58 -14.68 3.81
N ASP A 113 12.74 -15.95 3.44
CA ASP A 113 11.94 -16.55 2.37
C ASP A 113 10.45 -16.60 2.73
N TYR A 114 10.13 -16.80 4.02
CA TYR A 114 8.76 -16.74 4.52
C TYR A 114 8.15 -15.35 4.27
N LEU A 115 8.86 -14.28 4.65
CA LEU A 115 8.39 -12.91 4.43
C LEU A 115 8.29 -12.57 2.94
N LEU A 116 9.29 -12.91 2.14
CA LEU A 116 9.24 -12.71 0.68
C LEU A 116 8.06 -13.45 0.04
N ALA A 117 7.82 -14.70 0.44
CA ALA A 117 6.67 -15.48 -0.01
C ALA A 117 5.35 -14.82 0.39
N TYR A 118 5.23 -14.36 1.64
CA TYR A 118 4.06 -13.67 2.15
C TYR A 118 3.74 -12.40 1.35
N PHE A 119 4.73 -11.52 1.15
CA PHE A 119 4.54 -10.30 0.35
C PHE A 119 4.27 -10.59 -1.12
N ALA A 120 4.89 -11.62 -1.69
CA ALA A 120 4.62 -12.04 -3.06
C ALA A 120 3.21 -12.58 -3.22
N MET A 121 2.68 -13.33 -2.23
CA MET A 121 1.29 -13.81 -2.24
C MET A 121 0.28 -12.68 -2.10
N MET A 122 0.52 -11.69 -1.23
CA MET A 122 -0.32 -10.50 -1.16
C MET A 122 -0.30 -9.70 -2.48
N SER A 123 0.89 -9.52 -3.08
CA SER A 123 1.01 -8.86 -4.38
C SER A 123 0.29 -9.65 -5.49
N ALA A 124 0.36 -10.98 -5.47
CA ALA A 124 -0.33 -11.84 -6.42
C ALA A 124 -1.86 -11.72 -6.30
N LEU A 125 -2.36 -11.68 -5.07
CA LEU A 125 -3.79 -11.52 -4.79
C LEU A 125 -4.30 -10.16 -5.26
N ALA A 126 -3.62 -9.07 -4.84
CA ALA A 126 -3.97 -7.71 -5.25
C ALA A 126 -3.97 -7.57 -6.78
N ALA A 127 -3.02 -8.22 -7.46
CA ALA A 127 -2.94 -8.18 -8.92
C ALA A 127 -4.07 -8.94 -9.60
N ALA A 128 -4.45 -10.10 -9.07
CA ALA A 128 -5.57 -10.87 -9.57
C ALA A 128 -6.88 -10.08 -9.45
N ASP A 129 -7.09 -9.41 -8.31
CA ASP A 129 -8.30 -8.62 -8.06
C ASP A 129 -8.35 -7.36 -8.93
N ALA A 130 -7.21 -6.68 -9.10
CA ALA A 130 -7.12 -5.49 -9.94
C ALA A 130 -7.25 -5.77 -11.46
N GLU A 131 -6.91 -6.96 -11.96
CA GLU A 131 -7.19 -7.33 -13.36
C GLU A 131 -8.69 -7.51 -13.63
N GLU A 132 -9.50 -7.82 -12.62
CA GLU A 132 -10.96 -7.92 -12.76
C GLU A 132 -11.64 -6.54 -12.76
N GLU A 133 -10.90 -5.49 -12.39
CA GLU A 133 -11.38 -4.11 -12.33
C GLU A 133 -10.70 -3.23 -13.39
N ASP A 134 -11.45 -2.85 -14.43
CA ASP A 134 -10.96 -1.98 -15.53
C ASP A 134 -10.25 -0.68 -15.08
N GLN A 135 -10.54 -0.22 -13.85
CA GLN A 135 -9.96 1.00 -13.27
C GLN A 135 -8.57 0.78 -12.66
N LEU A 136 -8.18 -0.46 -12.34
CA LEU A 136 -6.96 -0.81 -11.61
C LEU A 136 -5.92 -1.55 -12.48
N VAL A 137 -6.25 -1.84 -13.75
CA VAL A 137 -5.37 -2.55 -14.70
C VAL A 137 -3.99 -1.85 -14.87
N ASP A 138 -3.94 -0.53 -14.74
CA ASP A 138 -2.68 0.22 -14.81
C ASP A 138 -1.76 0.00 -13.60
N GLU A 139 -2.31 -0.45 -12.46
CA GLU A 139 -1.57 -0.71 -11.22
C GLU A 139 -0.85 -2.07 -11.26
N VAL A 140 -1.34 -3.02 -12.07
CA VAL A 140 -0.79 -4.38 -12.16
C VAL A 140 0.24 -4.56 -13.28
N LYS A 141 0.43 -3.56 -14.16
CA LYS A 141 1.31 -3.68 -15.34
C LYS A 141 2.78 -3.97 -15.03
N TYR A 142 3.22 -3.67 -13.81
CA TYR A 142 4.59 -3.91 -13.34
C TYR A 142 4.69 -5.15 -12.44
N ILE A 143 3.57 -5.82 -12.16
CA ILE A 143 3.54 -7.06 -11.39
C ILE A 143 3.89 -8.22 -12.31
N ASN A 144 4.63 -9.18 -11.77
CA ASN A 144 5.03 -10.38 -12.48
C ASN A 144 3.79 -11.15 -12.97
N PRO A 145 3.66 -11.44 -14.28
CA PRO A 145 2.49 -12.15 -14.80
C PRO A 145 2.35 -13.57 -14.20
N GLU A 146 3.43 -14.21 -13.77
CA GLU A 146 3.36 -15.49 -13.05
C GLU A 146 2.67 -15.35 -11.70
N HIS A 147 2.80 -14.20 -11.02
CA HIS A 147 2.11 -13.91 -9.76
C HIS A 147 0.63 -13.68 -10.01
N VAL A 148 0.29 -12.95 -11.06
CA VAL A 148 -1.11 -12.72 -11.46
C VAL A 148 -1.83 -14.05 -11.68
N GLU A 149 -1.25 -14.93 -12.48
CA GLU A 149 -1.83 -16.25 -12.75
C GLU A 149 -1.88 -17.14 -11.50
N PHE A 150 -0.87 -17.04 -10.62
CA PHE A 150 -0.89 -17.73 -9.33
C PHE A 150 -2.01 -17.23 -8.43
N GLY A 151 -2.21 -15.91 -8.35
CA GLY A 151 -3.28 -15.26 -7.58
C GLY A 151 -4.66 -15.66 -8.06
N LYS A 152 -4.91 -15.65 -9.38
CA LYS A 152 -6.18 -16.16 -9.95
C LYS A 152 -6.45 -17.62 -9.61
N LYS A 153 -5.41 -18.46 -9.64
CA LYS A 153 -5.55 -19.90 -9.44
C LYS A 153 -5.76 -20.29 -7.96
N TYR A 154 -5.10 -19.59 -7.04
CA TYR A 154 -5.06 -19.96 -5.62
C TYR A 154 -5.60 -18.86 -4.68
N GLY A 155 -6.27 -17.84 -5.22
CA GLY A 155 -6.69 -16.63 -4.48
C GLY A 155 -7.45 -16.91 -3.19
N ASP A 156 -8.41 -17.83 -3.21
CA ASP A 156 -9.19 -18.20 -2.01
C ASP A 156 -8.30 -18.75 -0.89
N ARG A 157 -7.30 -19.56 -1.23
CA ARG A 157 -6.33 -20.09 -0.26
C ARG A 157 -5.40 -19.00 0.26
N ILE A 158 -5.01 -18.07 -0.60
CA ILE A 158 -4.18 -16.94 -0.22
C ILE A 158 -4.96 -16.02 0.74
N ARG A 159 -6.23 -15.72 0.48
CA ARG A 159 -7.12 -14.94 1.37
C ARG A 159 -7.23 -15.57 2.76
N GLU A 160 -7.50 -16.87 2.81
CA GLU A 160 -7.54 -17.61 4.08
C GLU A 160 -6.21 -17.51 4.84
N LEU A 161 -5.07 -17.63 4.14
CA LEU A 161 -3.74 -17.52 4.74
C LEU A 161 -3.42 -16.12 5.30
N ILE A 162 -3.86 -15.06 4.63
CA ILE A 162 -3.58 -13.67 5.05
C ILE A 162 -4.66 -13.11 6.00
N GLY A 163 -5.78 -13.83 6.19
CA GLY A 163 -6.86 -13.47 7.11
C GLY A 163 -7.92 -12.55 6.52
N GLU A 164 -8.15 -12.60 5.20
CA GLU A 164 -9.29 -11.96 4.50
C GLU A 164 -10.48 -12.91 4.36
#